data_AF-A0A940AHB2-F1
#
_entry.id   AF-A0A940AHB2-F1
#
_cell.length_a   1.000
_cell.length_b   1.000
_cell.length_c   1.000
_cell.angle_alpha   90.00
_cell.angle_beta   90.00
_cell.angle_gamma   90.00
#
_symmetry.space_group_name_H-M   'P 1'
#
loop_
_entity.id
_entity.type
_entity.pdbx_description
1 polymer ?
#
loop_
_entity_poly.entity_id
_entity_poly.type
_entity_poly.pdbx_seq_one_letter_code
_entity_poly.pdbx_strand_id
1 'polypeptide(L)'
;TADARELRHDKNMNKRTVMKRGKVRAYDLSLSGTIIKQRASEGRDREISYTFSLSLTDNVTGEGVWTYTKEIKRRHRQGGIGF
;
A
#
# COMPACT_ATOMS: atom_id res chain seq x y z
N THR A 1 -25.36 -28.25 -7.85
CA THR A 1 -25.76 -27.03 -7.11
C THR A 1 -25.94 -27.23 -5.60
N ALA A 2 -25.46 -28.34 -5.02
CA ALA A 2 -25.58 -28.61 -3.58
C ALA A 2 -24.47 -27.96 -2.73
N ASP A 3 -23.24 -27.85 -3.25
CA ASP A 3 -22.05 -27.40 -2.49
C ASP A 3 -22.14 -25.98 -1.92
N ALA A 4 -22.76 -25.04 -2.65
CA ALA A 4 -22.87 -23.65 -2.22
C ALA A 4 -23.83 -23.46 -1.02
N ARG A 5 -24.72 -24.42 -0.77
CA ARG A 5 -25.74 -24.34 0.29
C ARG A 5 -25.21 -24.88 1.62
N GLU A 6 -24.32 -25.88 1.59
CA GLU A 6 -23.62 -26.41 2.76
C GLU A 6 -22.59 -25.42 3.32
N LEU A 7 -21.83 -24.74 2.45
CA LEU A 7 -20.86 -23.71 2.85
C LEU A 7 -21.46 -22.51 3.60
N ARG A 8 -22.79 -22.27 3.51
CA ARG A 8 -23.49 -21.22 4.26
C ARG A 8 -23.66 -21.54 5.75
N HIS A 9 -23.59 -22.81 6.11
CA HIS A 9 -23.77 -23.31 7.48
C HIS A 9 -22.43 -23.58 8.19
N ASP A 10 -21.31 -23.33 7.52
CA ASP A 10 -19.99 -23.44 8.14
C ASP A 10 -19.73 -22.27 9.11
N LYS A 11 -19.38 -22.64 10.34
CA LYS A 11 -18.99 -21.76 11.45
C LYS A 11 -17.66 -21.02 11.20
N ASN A 12 -16.86 -21.46 10.24
CA ASN A 12 -15.61 -20.82 9.83
C ASN A 12 -15.79 -19.83 8.66
N MET A 13 -17.01 -19.68 8.13
CA MET A 13 -17.31 -18.72 7.08
C MET A 13 -17.61 -17.35 7.70
N ASN A 14 -16.62 -16.45 7.67
CA ASN A 14 -16.77 -15.07 8.15
C ASN A 14 -17.68 -14.27 7.20
N LYS A 15 -18.99 -14.28 7.46
CA LYS A 15 -20.04 -13.61 6.67
C LYS A 15 -19.86 -12.08 6.58
N ARG A 16 -18.91 -11.49 7.32
CA ARG A 16 -18.60 -10.05 7.28
C ARG A 16 -17.74 -9.65 6.09
N THR A 17 -16.95 -10.57 5.53
CA THR A 17 -15.99 -10.31 4.44
C THR A 17 -16.37 -10.97 3.11
N VAL A 18 -17.46 -11.74 3.05
CA VAL A 18 -17.94 -12.33 1.80
C VAL A 18 -18.52 -11.25 0.89
N MET A 19 -17.78 -10.91 -0.16
CA MET A 19 -18.17 -9.99 -1.24
C MET A 19 -19.45 -10.49 -1.92
N LYS A 20 -20.61 -9.90 -1.58
CA LYS A 20 -21.87 -10.16 -2.28
C LYS A 20 -21.90 -9.36 -3.60
N ARG A 21 -22.25 -10.01 -4.72
CA ARG A 21 -22.53 -9.34 -6.00
C ARG A 21 -23.51 -8.18 -5.79
N GLY A 22 -23.10 -6.95 -6.14
CA GLY A 22 -23.96 -5.76 -6.13
C GLY A 22 -23.82 -4.81 -4.94
N LYS A 23 -22.84 -4.98 -4.04
CA LYS A 23 -22.51 -3.94 -3.03
C LYS A 23 -21.06 -3.49 -3.18
N VAL A 24 -20.84 -2.43 -3.96
CA VAL A 24 -19.69 -1.56 -3.73
C VAL A 24 -20.00 -0.85 -2.40
N ARG A 25 -19.45 -1.35 -1.29
CA ARG A 25 -19.38 -0.53 -0.08
C ARG A 25 -18.39 0.58 -0.40
N ALA A 26 -18.88 1.82 -0.52
CA ALA A 26 -18.00 2.97 -0.53
C ALA A 26 -17.17 2.93 0.76
N TYR A 27 -15.84 3.03 0.62
CA TYR A 27 -14.96 3.13 1.78
C TYR A 27 -15.17 4.49 2.44
N ASP A 28 -15.17 4.56 3.77
CA ASP A 28 -15.38 5.83 4.48
C ASP A 28 -14.16 6.77 4.34
N LEU A 29 -12.96 6.21 4.17
CA LEU A 29 -11.71 6.95 3.99
C LEU A 29 -11.01 6.58 2.67
N SER A 30 -10.34 7.54 2.04
CA SER A 30 -9.45 7.33 0.89
C SER A 30 -8.00 7.65 1.25
N LEU A 31 -7.08 6.74 0.88
CA LEU A 31 -5.64 6.95 0.97
C LEU A 31 -5.11 7.33 -0.41
N SER A 32 -4.44 8.48 -0.51
CA SER A 32 -3.85 8.99 -1.74
C SER A 32 -2.46 9.54 -1.49
N GLY A 33 -1.65 9.71 -2.54
CA GLY A 33 -0.30 10.24 -2.38
C GLY A 33 0.62 10.02 -3.57
N THR A 34 1.86 10.44 -3.38
CA THR A 34 2.93 10.37 -4.38
C THR A 34 4.14 9.64 -3.82
N ILE A 35 4.73 8.78 -4.64
CA ILE A 35 6.01 8.13 -4.34
C ILE A 35 7.04 8.67 -5.32
N ILE A 36 8.10 9.29 -4.81
CA ILE A 36 9.21 9.81 -5.60
C ILE A 36 10.41 8.90 -5.41
N LYS A 37 10.95 8.39 -6.51
CA LYS A 37 12.20 7.61 -6.53
C LYS A 37 13.33 8.49 -7.03
N GLN A 38 14.43 8.55 -6.31
CA GLN A 38 15.66 9.21 -6.75
C GLN A 38 16.83 8.23 -6.74
N ARG A 39 17.78 8.46 -7.65
CA ARG A 39 19.03 7.72 -7.74
C ARG A 39 20.17 8.70 -7.79
N ALA A 40 21.17 8.51 -6.93
CA ALA A 40 22.41 9.24 -6.96
C ALA A 40 23.57 8.25 -7.09
N SER A 41 24.62 8.64 -7.79
CA SER A 41 25.84 7.85 -7.92
C SER A 41 27.05 8.74 -7.79
N GLU A 42 27.96 8.38 -6.90
CA GLU A 42 29.21 9.09 -6.67
C GLU A 42 30.34 8.06 -6.62
N GLY A 43 31.18 8.02 -7.66
CA GLY A 43 32.23 7.01 -7.80
C GLY A 43 31.69 5.57 -7.75
N ARG A 44 32.10 4.81 -6.72
CA ARG A 44 31.65 3.42 -6.48
C ARG A 44 30.41 3.32 -5.60
N ASP A 45 29.92 4.46 -5.10
CA ASP A 45 28.71 4.53 -4.30
C ASP A 45 27.48 4.77 -5.18
N ARG A 46 26.45 3.98 -4.94
CA ARG A 46 25.14 4.12 -5.55
C ARG A 46 24.11 4.26 -4.45
N GLU A 47 23.33 5.31 -4.48
CA GLU A 47 22.23 5.56 -3.54
C GLU A 47 20.90 5.53 -4.29
N ILE A 48 19.91 4.87 -3.68
CA ILE A 48 18.52 4.88 -4.12
C ILE A 48 17.70 5.35 -2.94
N SER A 49 16.92 6.42 -3.13
CA SER A 49 15.97 6.91 -2.14
C SER A 49 14.55 6.84 -2.67
N TYR A 50 13.61 6.60 -1.74
CA TYR A 50 12.18 6.62 -1.97
C TYR A 50 11.53 7.54 -0.94
N THR A 51 10.83 8.56 -1.42
CA THR A 51 10.04 9.44 -0.58
C THR A 51 8.57 9.13 -0.78
N PHE A 52 7.91 8.74 0.32
CA PHE A 52 6.48 8.49 0.37
C PHE A 52 5.82 9.73 0.96
N SER A 53 4.90 10.34 0.21
CA SER A 53 4.01 11.39 0.69
C SER A 53 2.58 10.90 0.56
N LEU A 54 1.92 10.66 1.69
CA LEU A 54 0.60 10.03 1.79
C LEU A 54 -0.37 10.93 2.57
N SER A 55 -1.64 10.91 2.16
CA SER A 55 -2.76 11.60 2.81
C SER A 55 -3.95 10.67 2.90
N LEU A 56 -4.60 10.66 4.06
CA LEU A 56 -5.86 9.98 4.30
C LEU A 56 -6.96 11.04 4.42
N THR A 57 -8.05 10.85 3.68
CA THR A 57 -9.15 11.81 3.56
C THR A 57 -10.50 11.12 3.84
N ASP A 58 -11.39 11.78 4.56
CA ASP A 58 -12.78 11.34 4.72
C ASP A 58 -13.55 11.56 3.41
N ASN A 59 -14.18 10.49 2.90
CA ASN A 59 -14.84 10.54 1.59
C ASN A 59 -16.23 11.19 1.62
N VAL A 60 -16.81 11.39 2.81
CA VAL A 60 -18.09 12.06 3.02
C VAL A 60 -17.88 13.57 3.15
N THR A 61 -16.89 14.00 3.95
CA THR A 61 -16.65 15.43 4.22
C THR A 61 -15.56 16.05 3.34
N GLY A 62 -14.65 15.23 2.81
CA GLY A 62 -13.46 15.68 2.08
C GLY A 62 -12.32 16.15 2.99
N GLU A 63 -12.44 15.98 4.31
CA GLU A 63 -11.46 16.47 5.28
C GLU A 63 -10.22 15.56 5.38
N GLY A 64 -9.04 16.17 5.49
CA GLY A 64 -7.79 15.45 5.71
C GLY A 64 -7.67 14.99 7.16
N VAL A 65 -7.64 13.67 7.37
CA VAL A 65 -7.61 13.07 8.72
C VAL A 65 -6.21 12.70 9.17
N TRP A 66 -5.29 12.47 8.23
CA TRP A 66 -3.92 12.08 8.52
C TRP A 66 -3.01 12.34 7.33
N THR A 67 -1.76 12.68 7.61
CA THR A 67 -0.71 12.83 6.61
C THR A 67 0.57 12.15 7.06
N TYR A 68 1.35 11.70 6.09
CA TYR A 68 2.63 11.06 6.35
C TYR A 68 3.62 11.30 5.25
N THR A 69 4.79 11.76 5.66
CA THR A 69 5.93 11.91 4.77
C THR A 69 7.12 11.18 5.38
N LYS A 70 7.68 10.23 4.63
CA LYS A 70 8.93 9.56 5.03
C LYS A 70 9.80 9.24 3.84
N GLU A 71 11.09 9.46 4.03
CA GLU A 71 12.13 9.02 3.10
C GLU A 71 12.77 7.71 3.59
N ILE A 72 12.99 6.79 2.66
CA ILE A 72 13.72 5.54 2.87
C ILE A 72 14.89 5.52 1.90
N LYS A 73 16.11 5.39 2.43
CA LYS A 73 17.36 5.40 1.64
C LYS A 73 18.06 4.04 1.69
N ARG A 74 18.62 3.63 0.55
CA ARG A 74 19.52 2.48 0.44
C ARG A 74 20.78 2.91 -0.28
N ARG A 75 21.93 2.76 0.37
CA ARG A 75 23.26 2.96 -0.24
C ARG A 75 23.93 1.62 -0.50
N HIS A 76 24.52 1.47 -1.68
CA HIS A 76 25.32 0.33 -2.10
C HIS A 76 26.70 0.82 -2.52
N ARG A 77 27.75 0.30 -1.88
CA ARG A 77 29.15 0.56 -2.26
C ARG A 77 29.69 -0.64 -3.02
N GLN A 78 30.05 -0.48 -4.29
CA GLN A 78 30.77 -1.54 -4.99
C GLN A 78 32.18 -1.65 -4.42
N GLY A 79 32.50 -2.81 -3.83
CA GLY A 79 33.84 -3.15 -3.36
C GLY A 79 34.82 -3.17 -4.53
N GLY A 80 36.01 -2.61 -4.32
CA GLY A 80 37.05 -2.52 -5.35
C GLY A 80 37.92 -3.76 -5.38
N ILE A 81 37.43 -4.86 -5.94
CA ILE A 81 38.29 -5.97 -6.40
C ILE A 81 37.68 -6.50 -7.69
N GLY A 82 38.37 -6.25 -8.80
CA GLY A 82 38.14 -6.82 -10.11
C GLY A 82 39.44 -6.65 -10.90
N PHE A 83 40.17 -7.75 -11.06
CA PHE A 83 41.20 -7.90 -12.07
C PHE A 83 40.53 -8.11 -13.44
#